data_AF-A0A8I0K9W4-F1
#
_entry.id   AF-A0A8I0K9W4-F1
#
_cell.length_a   1.000
_cell.length_b   1.000
_cell.length_c   1.000
_cell.angle_alpha   90.00
_cell.angle_beta   90.00
_cell.angle_gamma   90.00
#
_symmetry.space_group_name_H-M   'P 1'
#
loop_
_entity.id
_entity.type
_entity.pdbx_description
1 polymer ?
#
loop_
_entity_poly.entity_id
_entity_poly.type
_entity_poly.pdbx_seq_one_letter_code
_entity_poly.pdbx_strand_id
1 'polypeptide(L)'
;SDVIIKRAYEEMNKFNWSKEELLAYEQRKKRLMDEIAAFAQKFDDGVRVGEERGILIGHEKGKKEGRKERDIEVAKNSLKAGVSIDIIAEITGLSVDEIRQLHKENGW
;
A
#
# COMPACT_ATOMS: atom_id res chain seq x y z
N SER A 1 -18.51 -18.19 -33.94
CA SER A 1 -19.17 -17.95 -35.23
C SER A 1 -20.06 -16.71 -35.18
N ASP A 2 -20.99 -16.60 -34.22
CA ASP A 2 -21.93 -15.46 -34.12
C ASP A 2 -21.31 -14.07 -33.99
N VAL A 3 -20.24 -13.90 -33.21
CA VAL A 3 -19.62 -12.58 -32.98
C VAL A 3 -19.01 -12.01 -34.27
N ILE A 4 -18.47 -12.88 -35.14
CA ILE A 4 -17.84 -12.47 -36.41
C ILE A 4 -18.91 -12.10 -37.43
N ILE A 5 -19.97 -12.90 -37.55
CA ILE A 5 -21.10 -12.64 -38.46
C ILE A 5 -21.81 -11.35 -38.04
N LYS A 6 -22.05 -11.14 -36.74
CA LYS A 6 -22.65 -9.92 -36.21
C LYS A 6 -21.81 -8.68 -36.50
N ARG A 7 -20.49 -8.77 -36.28
CA ARG A 7 -19.56 -7.66 -36.57
C ARG A 7 -19.52 -7.33 -38.06
N ALA A 8 -19.51 -8.34 -38.93
CA ALA A 8 -19.56 -8.13 -40.37
C ALA A 8 -20.87 -7.44 -40.82
N TYR A 9 -22.01 -7.82 -40.23
CA TYR A 9 -23.30 -7.19 -40.52
C TYR A 9 -23.35 -5.73 -40.02
N GLU A 10 -22.82 -5.45 -38.83
CA GLU A 10 -22.70 -4.09 -38.29
C GLU A 10 -21.81 -3.20 -39.16
N GLU A 11 -20.66 -3.71 -39.64
CA GLU A 11 -19.79 -2.96 -40.54
C GLU A 11 -20.43 -2.72 -41.93
N MET A 12 -21.12 -3.71 -42.49
CA MET A 12 -21.84 -3.55 -43.76
C MET A 12 -23.00 -2.55 -43.65
N ASN A 13 -23.69 -2.51 -42.51
CA ASN A 13 -24.78 -1.57 -42.28
C ASN A 13 -24.26 -0.11 -42.16
N LYS A 14 -23.04 0.10 -41.66
CA LYS A 14 -22.41 1.43 -41.59
C LYS A 14 -22.16 2.07 -42.96
N PHE A 15 -21.96 1.27 -44.01
CA PHE A 15 -21.80 1.79 -45.38
C PHE A 15 -23.08 2.47 -45.90
N ASN A 16 -24.25 2.19 -45.30
CA ASN A 16 -25.53 2.79 -45.67
C ASN A 16 -25.92 3.97 -44.76
N TRP A 17 -25.07 4.40 -43.83
CA TRP A 17 -25.38 5.50 -42.90
C TRP A 17 -25.10 6.87 -43.51
N SER A 18 -25.87 7.86 -43.08
CA SER A 18 -25.58 9.27 -43.31
C SER A 18 -24.32 9.71 -42.57
N LYS A 19 -23.72 10.83 -42.99
CA LYS A 19 -22.53 11.40 -42.35
C LYS A 19 -22.80 11.76 -40.88
N GLU A 20 -24.01 12.24 -40.60
CA GLU A 20 -24.49 12.62 -39.27
C GLU A 20 -24.58 11.40 -38.34
N GLU A 21 -25.12 10.27 -38.84
CA GLU A 21 -25.22 9.02 -38.08
C GLU A 21 -23.84 8.41 -37.79
N LEU A 22 -22.94 8.43 -38.76
CA LEU A 22 -21.55 7.98 -38.57
C LEU A 22 -20.84 8.82 -37.50
N LEU A 23 -20.96 10.15 -37.57
CA LEU A 23 -20.38 11.04 -36.58
C LEU A 23 -20.95 10.81 -35.18
N ALA A 24 -22.27 10.63 -35.05
CA ALA A 24 -22.91 10.34 -33.76
C ALA A 24 -22.40 9.02 -33.16
N TYR A 25 -22.21 7.99 -33.97
CA TYR A 25 -21.64 6.71 -33.56
C TYR A 25 -20.18 6.85 -33.11
N GLU A 26 -19.33 7.53 -33.89
CA GLU A 26 -17.93 7.76 -33.54
C GLU A 26 -17.78 8.54 -32.24
N GLN A 27 -18.59 9.59 -32.05
CA GLN A 27 -18.60 10.36 -30.80
C GLN A 27 -19.05 9.52 -29.61
N ARG A 28 -20.07 8.66 -29.78
CA ARG A 28 -20.50 7.74 -28.72
C ARG A 28 -19.41 6.73 -28.38
N LYS A 29 -18.76 6.16 -29.39
CA LYS A 29 -17.63 5.24 -29.21
C LYS A 29 -16.48 5.94 -28.48
N LYS A 30 -16.15 7.18 -28.87
CA LYS A 30 -15.13 7.99 -28.20
C LYS A 30 -15.46 8.23 -26.74
N ARG A 31 -16.70 8.65 -26.41
CA ARG A 31 -17.13 8.84 -25.02
C ARG A 31 -16.98 7.57 -24.18
N LEU A 32 -17.37 6.42 -24.73
CA LEU A 32 -17.22 5.13 -24.04
C LEU A 32 -15.74 4.79 -23.81
N MET A 33 -14.88 5.03 -24.81
CA MET A 33 -13.44 4.79 -24.67
C MET A 33 -12.80 5.75 -23.65
N ASP A 34 -13.19 7.03 -23.66
CA ASP A 34 -12.72 8.03 -22.70
C ASP A 34 -13.15 7.64 -21.26
N GLU A 35 -14.38 7.13 -21.08
CA GLU A 35 -14.88 6.64 -19.79
C GLU A 35 -14.11 5.40 -19.30
N ILE A 36 -13.86 4.43 -20.19
CA ILE A 36 -13.06 3.23 -19.87
C ILE A 36 -11.63 3.64 -19.48
N ALA A 37 -11.01 4.55 -20.23
CA ALA A 37 -9.66 5.03 -19.94
C ALA A 37 -9.60 5.77 -18.60
N ALA A 38 -10.59 6.62 -18.31
CA ALA A 38 -10.68 7.31 -17.02
C ALA A 38 -10.84 6.34 -15.85
N PHE A 39 -11.62 5.26 -16.03
CA PHE A 39 -11.77 4.24 -14.99
C PHE A 39 -10.47 3.44 -14.78
N ALA A 40 -9.82 3.02 -15.87
CA ALA A 40 -8.54 2.31 -15.81
C ALA A 40 -7.47 3.16 -15.09
N GLN A 41 -7.35 4.44 -15.45
CA GLN A 41 -6.42 5.36 -14.80
C GLN A 41 -6.71 5.50 -13.31
N LYS A 42 -7.98 5.65 -12.90
CA LYS A 42 -8.34 5.74 -11.47
C LYS A 42 -8.01 4.46 -10.72
N PHE A 43 -8.17 3.30 -11.35
CA PHE A 43 -7.80 2.02 -10.77
C PHE A 43 -6.28 1.94 -10.56
N ASP A 44 -5.49 2.28 -11.58
CA ASP A 44 -4.03 2.29 -11.52
C ASP A 44 -3.51 3.27 -10.46
N ASP A 45 -4.09 4.48 -10.39
CA ASP A 45 -3.78 5.47 -9.35
C ASP A 45 -4.10 4.92 -7.95
N GLY A 46 -5.23 4.22 -7.80
CA GLY A 46 -5.62 3.57 -6.56
C GLY A 46 -4.62 2.50 -6.10
N VAL A 47 -4.16 1.65 -7.04
CA VAL A 47 -3.13 0.64 -6.78
C VAL A 47 -1.82 1.30 -6.35
N ARG A 48 -1.34 2.27 -7.11
CA ARG A 48 -0.09 2.99 -6.82
C ARG A 48 -0.12 3.66 -5.44
N VAL A 49 -1.20 4.37 -5.12
CA VAL A 49 -1.36 5.00 -3.79
C VAL A 49 -1.41 3.94 -2.69
N GLY A 50 -2.04 2.79 -2.94
CA GLY A 50 -2.08 1.67 -2.00
C GLY A 50 -0.68 1.10 -1.71
N GLU A 51 0.12 0.87 -2.75
CA GLU A 51 1.50 0.37 -2.63
C GLU A 51 2.41 1.37 -1.90
N GLU A 52 2.40 2.63 -2.31
CA GLU A 52 3.18 3.71 -1.66
C GLU A 52 2.85 3.81 -0.17
N ARG A 53 1.55 3.79 0.19
CA ARG A 53 1.12 3.81 1.59
C ARG A 53 1.55 2.56 2.35
N GLY A 54 1.43 1.39 1.73
CA GLY A 54 1.85 0.12 2.31
C GLY A 54 3.33 0.12 2.67
N ILE A 55 4.18 0.58 1.75
CA ILE A 55 5.63 0.72 1.96
C ILE A 55 5.93 1.69 3.09
N LEU A 56 5.31 2.88 3.10
CA LEU A 56 5.55 3.89 4.13
C LEU A 56 5.15 3.39 5.53
N ILE A 57 3.95 2.81 5.65
CA ILE A 57 3.46 2.27 6.92
C ILE A 57 4.35 1.12 7.40
N GLY A 58 4.72 0.21 6.49
CA GLY A 58 5.62 -0.90 6.79
C GLY A 58 6.98 -0.44 7.27
N HIS A 59 7.58 0.54 6.59
CA HIS A 59 8.87 1.11 6.95
C HIS A 59 8.85 1.77 8.34
N GLU A 60 7.86 2.62 8.62
CA GLU A 60 7.76 3.31 9.90
C GLU A 60 7.47 2.34 11.06
N LYS A 61 6.61 1.34 10.85
CA LYS A 61 6.38 0.28 11.84
C LYS A 61 7.66 -0.51 12.12
N GLY A 62 8.33 -1.01 11.07
CA GLY A 62 9.56 -1.77 11.21
C GLY A 62 10.68 -0.99 11.90
N LYS A 63 10.81 0.31 11.59
CA LYS A 63 11.80 1.19 12.25
C LYS A 63 11.46 1.44 13.73
N LYS A 64 10.18 1.52 14.09
CA LYS A 64 9.76 1.68 15.49
C LYS A 64 9.94 0.38 16.28
N GLU A 65 9.51 -0.75 15.72
CA GLU A 65 9.65 -2.08 16.32
C GLU A 65 11.12 -2.43 16.49
N GLY A 66 11.94 -2.28 15.45
CA GLY A 66 13.39 -2.57 15.53
C GLY A 66 14.15 -1.69 16.52
N ARG A 67 13.76 -0.41 16.69
CA ARG A 67 14.31 0.43 17.77
C ARG A 67 13.94 -0.12 19.14
N LYS A 68 12.66 -0.42 19.36
CA LYS A 68 12.19 -0.97 20.65
C LYS A 68 12.86 -2.31 20.97
N GLU A 69 13.00 -3.20 19.99
CA GLU A 69 13.69 -4.49 20.16
C GLU A 69 15.16 -4.29 20.53
N ARG A 70 15.86 -3.40 19.83
CA ARG A 70 17.24 -3.02 20.15
C ARG A 70 17.35 -2.47 21.57
N ASP A 71 16.47 -1.55 21.97
CA ASP A 71 16.50 -0.92 23.29
C ASP A 71 16.28 -1.95 24.41
N ILE A 72 15.37 -2.92 24.18
CA ILE A 72 15.16 -4.06 25.07
C ILE A 72 16.41 -4.95 25.14
N GLU A 73 17.06 -5.23 24.01
CA GLU A 73 18.29 -6.03 23.97
C GLU A 73 19.43 -5.35 24.75
N VAL A 74 19.62 -4.05 24.54
CA VAL A 74 20.59 -3.24 25.26
C VAL A 74 20.29 -3.24 26.76
N ALA A 75 19.02 -3.09 27.15
CA ALA A 75 18.62 -3.14 28.56
C ALA A 75 18.94 -4.50 29.21
N LYS A 76 18.62 -5.60 28.53
CA LYS A 76 18.93 -6.96 29.01
C LYS A 76 20.43 -7.18 29.19
N ASN A 77 21.23 -6.77 28.21
CA ASN A 77 22.69 -6.91 28.27
C ASN A 77 23.30 -6.03 29.38
N SER A 78 22.77 -4.83 29.58
CA SER A 78 23.23 -3.91 30.62
C SER A 78 22.87 -4.41 32.03
N LEU A 79 21.67 -4.98 32.21
CA LEU A 79 21.27 -5.62 33.47
C LEU A 79 22.19 -6.80 33.82
N LYS A 80 22.52 -7.66 32.83
CA LYS A 80 23.49 -8.75 33.02
C LYS A 80 24.88 -8.25 33.42
N ALA A 81 25.27 -7.08 32.93
CA ALA A 81 26.53 -6.44 33.27
C ALA A 81 26.51 -5.72 34.63
N GLY A 82 25.39 -5.76 35.36
CA GLY A 82 25.25 -5.12 36.67
C GLY A 82 25.11 -3.60 36.62
N VAL A 83 24.75 -3.03 35.47
CA VAL A 83 24.47 -1.59 35.35
C VAL A 83 23.19 -1.24 36.09
N SER A 84 23.16 -0.08 36.76
CA SER A 84 21.98 0.34 37.53
C SER A 84 20.78 0.63 36.63
N ILE A 85 19.58 0.36 37.13
CA ILE A 85 18.33 0.53 36.38
C ILE A 85 18.15 1.98 35.89
N ASP A 86 18.53 2.96 36.70
CA ASP A 86 18.39 4.39 36.33
C ASP A 86 19.27 4.75 35.12
N ILE A 87 20.51 4.24 35.05
CA ILE A 87 21.40 4.44 33.90
C ILE A 87 20.88 3.71 32.67
N ILE A 88 20.33 2.51 32.84
CA ILE A 88 19.73 1.76 31.73
C ILE A 88 18.52 2.51 31.16
N ALA A 89 17.69 3.10 32.01
CA ALA A 89 16.55 3.92 31.59
C ALA A 89 17.00 5.14 30.78
N GLU A 90 18.09 5.80 31.21
CA GLU A 90 18.67 6.93 30.47
C GLU A 90 19.22 6.52 29.09
N ILE A 91 19.93 5.40 29.00
CA ILE A 91 20.56 4.93 27.75
C ILE A 91 19.52 4.43 26.74
N THR A 92 18.53 3.66 27.21
CA THR A 92 17.58 2.94 26.34
C THR A 92 16.29 3.72 26.10
N GLY A 93 16.01 4.75 26.90
CA GLY A 93 14.74 5.46 26.90
C GLY A 93 13.55 4.63 27.39
N LEU A 94 13.78 3.41 27.89
CA LEU A 94 12.76 2.59 28.53
C LEU A 94 12.44 3.14 29.93
N SER A 95 11.21 2.95 30.37
CA SER A 95 10.83 3.29 31.74
C SER A 95 11.50 2.35 32.75
N VAL A 96 11.72 2.87 33.96
CA VAL A 96 12.22 2.08 35.10
C VAL A 96 11.35 0.84 35.35
N ASP A 97 10.04 0.95 35.17
CA ASP A 97 9.11 -0.17 35.35
C ASP A 97 9.26 -1.24 34.27
N GLU A 98 9.44 -0.84 32.99
CA GLU A 98 9.75 -1.79 31.91
C GLU A 98 11.06 -2.54 32.18
N ILE A 99 12.09 -1.85 32.66
CA ILE A 99 13.38 -2.47 32.97
C ILE A 99 13.27 -3.40 34.19
N ARG A 100 12.52 -3.02 35.23
CA ARG A 100 12.23 -3.90 36.38
C ARG A 100 11.47 -5.14 35.97
N GLN A 101 10.53 -5.02 35.04
CA GLN A 101 9.80 -6.16 34.49
C GLN A 101 10.75 -7.09 33.74
N LEU A 102 11.61 -6.54 32.88
CA LEU A 102 12.65 -7.31 32.19
C LEU A 102 13.58 -8.04 33.17
N HIS A 103 13.97 -7.39 34.27
CA HIS A 103 14.81 -7.98 35.30
C HIS A 103 14.15 -9.21 35.96
N LYS A 104 12.87 -9.08 36.34
CA LYS A 104 12.08 -10.18 36.93
C LYS A 104 11.87 -11.33 35.94
N GLU A 105 11.56 -11.04 34.68
CA GLU A 105 11.31 -12.04 33.64
C GLU A 105 12.54 -12.91 33.33
N ASN A 106 13.74 -12.34 33.47
CA ASN A 106 14.99 -13.05 33.22
C ASN A 106 15.59 -13.70 34.48
N GLY A 107 14.93 -13.58 35.64
CA GLY A 107 15.33 -14.26 36.88
C GLY A 107 16.65 -13.77 37.48
N TRP A 108 16.95 -12.48 37.31
CA TRP A 108 18.11 -11.82 37.93
C TRP A 108 17.73 -11.11 39.22
#